data_AF-A0A415IFV2-F1
#
_entry.id   AF-A0A415IFV2-F1
#
_cell.length_a   1.000
_cell.length_b   1.000
_cell.length_c   1.000
_cell.angle_alpha   90.00
_cell.angle_beta   90.00
_cell.angle_gamma   90.00
#
_symmetry.space_group_name_H-M   'P 1'
#
loop_
_entity.id
_entity.type
_entity.pdbx_description
1 polymer ?
#
loop_
_entity_poly.entity_id
_entity_poly.type
_entity_poly.pdbx_seq_one_letter_code
_entity_poly.pdbx_strand_id
1 'polypeptide(L)'
;METLLYLYFLVMLITWISLSSCVCKTARRLNRDGDVWFLFSLFFSPILGAIMVHCLGPIKKEEIEKPAWPSDEEKLMKKNEKTLEELEYERIQREADERIAERKRQKAKSLT
;
A
#
# COMPACT_ATOMS: atom_id res chain seq x y z
N MET A 1 -25.83 12.31 50.23
CA MET A 1 -25.58 10.89 49.87
C MET A 1 -25.68 10.69 48.37
N GLU A 2 -26.78 11.09 47.73
CA GLU A 2 -27.00 10.91 46.28
C GLU A 2 -25.97 11.62 45.39
N THR A 3 -25.62 12.87 45.71
CA THR A 3 -24.59 13.63 44.96
C THR A 3 -23.21 12.97 44.99
N LEU A 4 -22.82 12.39 46.13
CA LEU A 4 -21.57 11.63 46.25
C LEU A 4 -21.60 10.36 45.40
N LEU A 5 -22.77 9.71 45.31
CA LEU A 5 -22.98 8.53 44.47
C LEU A 5 -22.84 8.90 42.97
N TYR A 6 -23.43 10.02 42.55
CA TYR A 6 -23.30 10.53 41.18
C TYR A 6 -21.86 10.87 40.82
N LEU A 7 -21.15 11.58 41.70
CA LEU A 7 -19.73 11.91 41.48
C LEU A 7 -18.88 10.65 41.40
N TYR A 8 -19.12 9.67 42.27
CA TYR A 8 -18.44 8.37 42.23
C TYR A 8 -18.68 7.65 40.90
N PHE A 9 -19.93 7.59 40.43
CA PHE A 9 -20.27 6.96 39.16
C PHE A 9 -19.61 7.67 37.97
N LEU A 10 -19.59 9.00 37.95
CA LEU A 10 -18.93 9.77 36.90
C LEU A 10 -17.42 9.51 36.85
N VAL A 11 -16.76 9.51 38.00
CA VAL A 11 -15.32 9.20 38.08
C VAL A 11 -15.07 7.78 37.59
N MET A 12 -15.88 6.80 38.03
CA MET A 12 -15.73 5.41 37.60
C MET A 12 -15.93 5.26 36.09
N LEU A 13 -16.91 5.96 35.50
CA LEU A 13 -17.17 5.96 34.05
C LEU A 13 -16.02 6.59 33.25
N ILE A 14 -15.45 7.69 33.73
CA ILE A 14 -14.27 8.32 33.10
C ILE A 14 -13.05 7.40 33.18
N THR A 15 -12.82 6.77 34.34
CA THR A 15 -11.74 5.78 34.51
C THR A 15 -11.95 4.59 33.57
N TRP A 16 -13.18 4.11 33.41
CA TRP A 16 -13.52 3.01 32.53
C TRP A 16 -13.20 3.31 31.06
N ILE A 17 -13.59 4.49 30.58
CA ILE A 17 -13.30 4.94 29.20
C ILE A 17 -11.79 5.15 29.00
N SER A 18 -11.10 5.68 30.01
CA SER A 18 -9.65 5.91 29.97
C SER A 18 -8.88 4.58 29.86
N LEU A 19 -9.27 3.58 30.65
CA LEU A 19 -8.70 2.24 30.58
C LEU A 19 -8.97 1.59 29.22
N SER A 20 -10.18 1.72 28.70
CA SER A 20 -10.54 1.21 27.36
C SER A 20 -9.69 1.87 26.26
N SER A 21 -9.43 3.17 26.38
CA SER A 21 -8.56 3.92 25.45
C SER A 21 -7.09 3.47 25.52
N CYS A 22 -6.61 3.07 26.69
CA CYS A 22 -5.27 2.47 26.83
C CYS A 22 -5.16 1.14 26.07
N VAL A 23 -6.19 0.28 26.15
CA VAL A 23 -6.22 -0.98 25.39
C VAL A 23 -6.16 -0.71 23.88
N CYS A 24 -6.83 0.35 23.40
CA CYS A 24 -6.78 0.75 21.99
C CYS A 24 -5.38 1.11 21.53
N LYS A 25 -4.67 1.91 22.33
CA LYS A 25 -3.28 2.30 22.01
C LYS A 25 -2.39 1.07 21.93
N THR A 26 -2.57 0.11 22.84
CA THR A 26 -1.85 -1.17 22.81
C THR A 26 -2.22 -2.00 21.59
N ALA A 27 -3.51 -2.11 21.24
CA ALA A 27 -3.96 -2.82 20.04
C ALA A 27 -3.42 -2.19 18.74
N ARG A 28 -3.45 -0.86 18.63
CA ARG A 28 -2.88 -0.13 17.48
C ARG A 28 -1.37 -0.34 17.35
N ARG A 29 -0.63 -0.39 18.47
CA ARG A 29 0.81 -0.74 18.48
C ARG A 29 1.07 -2.14 17.97
N LEU A 30 0.13 -3.07 18.13
CA LEU A 30 0.21 -4.44 17.66
C LEU A 30 -0.40 -4.64 16.25
N ASN A 31 -0.60 -3.56 15.49
CA ASN A 31 -1.19 -3.55 14.13
C ASN A 31 -2.60 -4.17 14.07
N ARG A 32 -3.43 -3.90 15.08
CA ARG A 32 -4.85 -4.31 15.12
C ARG A 32 -5.79 -3.13 15.03
N ASP A 33 -7.03 -3.42 14.66
CA ASP A 33 -8.13 -2.45 14.66
C ASP A 33 -8.40 -1.96 16.08
N GLY A 34 -7.85 -0.79 16.40
CA GLY A 34 -7.96 -0.19 17.73
C GLY A 34 -9.42 0.03 18.15
N ASP A 35 -10.31 0.27 17.19
CA ASP A 35 -11.71 0.59 17.46
C ASP A 35 -12.52 -0.67 17.84
N VAL A 36 -12.21 -1.82 17.24
CA VAL A 36 -12.79 -3.12 17.65
C VAL A 36 -12.34 -3.46 19.07
N TRP A 37 -11.05 -3.25 19.38
CA TRP A 37 -10.51 -3.48 20.72
C TRP A 37 -11.00 -2.46 21.75
N PHE A 38 -11.34 -1.23 21.33
CA PHE A 38 -12.02 -0.24 22.18
C PHE A 38 -13.39 -0.75 22.62
N LEU A 39 -14.23 -1.12 21.65
CA LEU A 39 -15.60 -1.59 21.90
C LEU A 39 -15.57 -2.88 22.72
N PHE A 40 -14.69 -3.81 22.40
CA PHE A 40 -14.51 -5.04 23.18
C PHE A 40 -14.17 -4.74 24.65
N SER A 41 -13.24 -3.81 24.89
CA SER A 41 -12.84 -3.39 26.24
C SER A 41 -13.95 -2.64 26.98
N LEU A 42 -14.75 -1.86 26.26
CA LEU A 42 -15.84 -1.08 26.80
C LEU A 42 -17.01 -1.96 27.27
N PHE A 43 -17.34 -3.03 26.53
CA PHE A 43 -18.46 -3.93 26.82
C PHE A 43 -18.12 -5.06 27.80
N PHE A 44 -16.94 -5.68 27.70
CA PHE A 44 -16.57 -6.81 28.54
C PHE A 44 -15.81 -6.37 29.79
N SER A 45 -14.59 -5.91 29.61
CA SER A 45 -13.73 -5.36 30.65
C SER A 45 -12.44 -4.86 30.02
N PRO A 46 -11.96 -3.66 30.37
CA PRO A 46 -10.69 -3.18 29.88
C PRO A 46 -9.49 -4.01 30.39
N ILE A 47 -9.63 -4.69 31.53
CA ILE A 47 -8.59 -5.60 32.04
C ILE A 47 -8.48 -6.84 31.14
N LEU A 48 -9.62 -7.44 30.79
CA LEU A 48 -9.66 -8.59 29.89
C LEU A 48 -9.12 -8.20 28.50
N GLY A 49 -9.52 -7.02 28.00
CA GLY A 49 -9.02 -6.45 26.76
C GLY A 49 -7.49 -6.31 26.76
N ALA A 50 -6.91 -5.74 27.84
CA ALA A 50 -5.47 -5.60 27.97
C ALA A 50 -4.75 -6.96 27.93
N ILE A 51 -5.21 -7.94 28.70
CA ILE A 51 -4.61 -9.29 28.75
C ILE A 51 -4.67 -9.94 27.37
N MET A 52 -5.83 -9.93 26.71
CA MET A 52 -5.96 -10.52 25.38
C MET A 52 -5.07 -9.84 24.34
N VAL A 53 -5.02 -8.50 24.33
CA VAL A 53 -4.12 -7.75 23.42
C VAL A 53 -2.66 -8.17 23.63
N HIS A 54 -2.23 -8.36 24.88
CA HIS A 54 -0.89 -8.84 25.18
C HIS A 54 -0.66 -10.32 24.82
N CYS A 55 -1.63 -11.20 25.07
CA CYS A 55 -1.50 -12.64 24.82
C CYS A 55 -1.48 -12.98 23.32
N LEU A 56 -2.24 -12.26 22.50
CA LEU A 56 -2.39 -12.61 21.09
C LEU A 56 -1.20 -12.16 20.21
N GLY A 57 -0.18 -11.48 20.77
CA GLY A 57 1.04 -11.06 20.07
C GLY A 57 0.82 -10.04 18.94
N PRO A 58 1.90 -9.42 18.42
CA PRO A 58 1.80 -8.51 17.28
C PRO A 58 1.33 -9.27 16.04
N ILE A 59 0.29 -8.77 15.37
CA ILE A 59 -0.01 -9.23 14.02
C ILE A 59 1.10 -8.66 13.15
N LYS A 60 1.95 -9.54 12.60
CA LYS A 60 2.81 -9.16 11.49
C LYS A 60 1.84 -8.68 10.42
N LYS A 61 1.86 -7.37 10.12
CA LYS A 61 1.38 -6.94 8.82
C LYS A 61 2.16 -7.82 7.85
N GLU A 62 1.49 -8.79 7.25
CA GLU A 62 1.73 -8.99 5.84
C GLU A 62 1.57 -7.57 5.28
N GLU A 63 2.70 -6.88 5.08
CA GLU A 63 2.85 -6.11 3.86
C GLU A 63 2.13 -6.95 2.83
N ILE A 64 1.08 -6.40 2.23
CA ILE A 64 0.53 -6.94 1.01
C ILE A 64 1.76 -7.21 0.16
N GLU A 65 2.21 -8.47 0.15
CA GLU A 65 3.38 -8.89 -0.57
C GLU A 65 2.91 -8.62 -1.99
N LYS A 66 3.39 -7.51 -2.58
CA LYS A 66 3.22 -7.27 -4.00
C LYS A 66 3.61 -8.62 -4.60
N PRO A 67 2.67 -9.33 -5.25
CA PRO A 67 2.95 -10.69 -5.65
C PRO A 67 4.30 -10.70 -6.36
N ALA A 68 5.20 -11.59 -5.93
CA ALA A 68 6.57 -11.68 -6.47
C ALA A 68 6.57 -11.96 -7.99
N TRP A 69 5.41 -12.30 -8.54
CA TRP A 69 5.12 -12.36 -9.96
C TRP A 69 4.66 -10.99 -10.49
N PRO A 70 5.34 -10.43 -11.51
CA PRO A 70 4.86 -9.23 -12.18
C PRO A 70 3.42 -9.47 -12.64
N SER A 71 2.53 -8.53 -12.33
CA SER A 71 1.13 -8.60 -12.74
C SER A 71 1.07 -8.76 -14.27
N ASP A 72 0.01 -9.40 -14.77
CA ASP A 72 -0.13 -9.60 -16.21
C ASP A 72 -0.09 -8.27 -16.99
N GLU A 73 -0.53 -7.18 -16.34
CA GLU A 73 -0.39 -5.81 -16.85
C GLU A 73 1.08 -5.39 -17.02
N GLU A 74 1.96 -5.66 -16.06
CA GLU A 74 3.38 -5.29 -16.16
C GLU A 74 4.07 -6.08 -17.28
N LYS A 75 3.73 -7.36 -17.46
CA LYS A 75 4.24 -8.18 -18.57
C LYS A 75 3.77 -7.64 -19.92
N LEU A 76 2.51 -7.21 -20.01
CA LEU A 76 1.97 -6.58 -21.22
C LEU A 76 2.66 -5.25 -21.53
N MET A 77 2.91 -4.43 -20.51
CA MET A 77 3.63 -3.15 -20.67
C MET A 77 5.05 -3.36 -21.20
N LYS A 78 5.82 -4.29 -20.61
CA LYS A 78 7.18 -4.62 -21.11
C LYS A 78 7.16 -5.19 -22.52
N LYS A 79 6.16 -6.01 -22.85
CA LYS A 79 6.01 -6.54 -24.21
C LYS A 79 5.70 -5.42 -25.22
N ASN A 80 4.82 -4.50 -24.86
CA ASN A 80 4.45 -3.35 -25.69
C ASN A 80 5.62 -2.38 -25.88
N GLU A 81 6.39 -2.10 -24.83
CA GLU A 81 7.59 -1.28 -24.87
C GLU A 81 8.63 -1.86 -25.83
N LYS A 82 8.95 -3.15 -25.70
CA LYS A 82 9.88 -3.83 -26.61
C LYS A 82 9.42 -3.78 -28.07
N THR A 83 8.11 -3.96 -28.30
CA THR A 83 7.53 -3.88 -29.65
C THR A 83 7.67 -2.46 -30.22
N LEU A 84 7.53 -1.43 -29.38
CA LEU A 84 7.68 -0.04 -29.79
C LEU A 84 9.13 0.28 -30.17
N GLU A 85 10.10 -0.21 -29.38
CA GLU A 85 11.53 -0.05 -29.67
C GLU A 85 11.93 -0.71 -31.00
N GLU A 86 11.43 -1.92 -31.27
CA GLU A 86 11.67 -2.63 -32.54
C GLU A 86 11.13 -1.81 -33.73
N LEU A 87 9.90 -1.29 -33.62
CA LEU A 87 9.30 -0.44 -34.66
C LEU A 87 10.05 0.88 -34.87
N GLU A 88 10.59 1.47 -33.80
CA GLU A 88 11.39 2.69 -33.88
C GLU A 88 12.72 2.43 -34.59
N TYR A 89 13.40 1.33 -34.25
CA TYR A 89 14.65 0.93 -34.91
C TYR A 89 14.44 0.70 -36.41
N GLU A 90 13.36 0.01 -36.81
CA GLU A 90 13.02 -0.20 -38.22
C GLU A 90 12.72 1.11 -38.98
N ARG A 91 12.12 2.11 -38.31
CA ARG A 91 11.92 3.42 -38.93
C ARG A 91 13.24 4.13 -39.17
N ILE A 92 14.12 4.16 -38.18
CA ILE A 92 15.44 4.81 -38.26
C ILE A 92 16.27 4.17 -39.38
N GLN A 93 16.24 2.84 -39.49
CA GLN A 93 16.98 2.13 -40.52
C GLN A 93 16.47 2.43 -41.93
N ARG A 94 15.14 2.47 -42.13
CA ARG A 94 14.55 2.89 -43.41
C ARG A 94 14.95 4.30 -43.81
N GLU A 95 14.92 5.24 -42.87
CA GLU A 95 15.33 6.63 -43.12
C GLU A 95 16.83 6.73 -43.47
N ALA A 96 17.68 5.93 -42.82
CA ALA A 96 19.09 5.84 -43.16
C ALA A 96 19.32 5.28 -44.58
N ASP A 97 18.62 4.21 -44.95
CA ASP A 97 18.72 3.59 -46.28
C ASP A 97 18.22 4.55 -47.38
N GLU A 98 17.14 5.28 -47.13
CA GLU A 98 16.63 6.30 -48.05
C GLU A 98 17.65 7.42 -48.27
N ARG A 99 18.25 7.95 -47.19
CA ARG A 99 19.34 8.95 -47.28
C ARG A 99 20.54 8.44 -48.08
N ILE A 100 20.91 7.17 -47.92
CA ILE A 100 22.00 6.56 -48.69
C ILE A 100 21.62 6.44 -50.18
N ALA A 101 20.39 6.02 -50.47
CA ALA A 101 19.88 5.91 -51.84
C ALA A 101 19.82 7.27 -52.55
N GLU A 102 19.37 8.33 -51.87
CA GLU A 102 19.36 9.69 -52.40
C GLU A 102 20.78 10.20 -52.70
N ARG A 103 21.73 10.00 -51.77
CA ARG A 103 23.14 10.35 -52.00
C ARG A 103 23.71 9.63 -53.21
N LYS A 104 23.39 8.34 -53.40
CA LYS A 104 23.78 7.58 -54.60
C LYS A 104 23.16 8.16 -55.87
N ARG A 105 21.86 8.51 -55.85
CA ARG A 105 21.16 9.13 -56.98
C ARG A 105 21.74 10.49 -57.35
N GLN A 106 22.06 11.33 -56.37
CA GLN A 106 22.71 12.63 -56.60
C GLN A 106 24.10 12.46 -57.23
N LYS A 107 24.92 11.53 -56.70
CA LYS A 107 26.24 11.22 -57.27
C LYS A 107 26.16 10.70 -58.71
N ALA A 108 25.18 9.85 -59.01
CA ALA A 108 24.97 9.35 -60.37
C ALA A 108 24.58 10.49 -61.33
N LYS A 109 23.67 11.39 -60.91
CA LYS A 109 23.28 12.56 -61.69
C LYS A 109 24.43 13.56 -61.91
N SER A 110 25.37 13.67 -60.98
CA SER A 110 26.55 14.54 -61.16
C SER A 110 27.65 13.95 -62.04
N LEU A 111 27.57 12.65 -62.37
CA LEU A 111 28.53 11.95 -63.24
C LEU A 111 28.05 11.81 -64.69
N THR A 112 26.82 12.24 -64.99
CA THR A 112 26.23 12.25 -66.35
C THR A 112 26.18 13.67 -66.87
#